data_AF-A0A7C5QSL8-F1
#
_entry.id   AF-A0A7C5QSL8-F1
#
_cell.length_a   1.000
_cell.length_b   1.000
_cell.length_c   1.000
_cell.angle_alpha   90.00
_cell.angle_beta   90.00
_cell.angle_gamma   90.00
#
_symmetry.space_group_name_H-M   'P 1'
#
loop_
_entity.id
_entity.type
_entity.pdbx_description
1 polymer ?
#
loop_
_entity_poly.entity_id
_entity_poly.type
_entity_poly.pdbx_seq_one_letter_code
_entity_poly.pdbx_strand_id
1 'polypeptide(L)'
;MAARKTTKKTTSSKEDLLKFYREMLLIRRFEEKAGQLYGMGLIGGFCHLYIGQEAVVVGLEAVAREGDKRITSYRDHGHMLTCGMDPKGVMAELTGRRDGYSKGKGGSMHMFSRDKNFFGGNGIVGAQVPIGTGLAFSDKYRGNDNVTFTYFGDGAANQGQVYESFNMAELWQ
;
A
#
# COMPACT_ATOMS: atom_id res chain seq x y z
N MET A 1 -35.53 -0.01 -5.92
CA MET A 1 -34.48 -0.11 -6.95
C MET A 1 -33.52 1.06 -6.76
N ALA A 2 -32.26 0.82 -6.43
CA ALA A 2 -31.28 1.91 -6.30
C ALA A 2 -31.04 2.53 -7.68
N ALA A 3 -31.24 3.85 -7.80
CA ALA A 3 -30.97 4.58 -9.04
C ALA A 3 -29.52 4.30 -9.48
N ARG A 4 -29.36 3.80 -10.71
CA ARG A 4 -28.06 3.54 -11.33
C ARG A 4 -27.33 4.87 -11.46
N LYS A 5 -26.46 5.21 -10.50
CA LYS A 5 -25.55 6.36 -10.60
C LYS A 5 -24.84 6.26 -11.93
N THR A 6 -25.04 7.25 -12.80
CA THR A 6 -24.27 7.42 -14.03
C THR A 6 -22.81 7.56 -13.64
N THR A 7 -22.04 6.49 -13.82
CA THR A 7 -20.58 6.53 -13.63
C THR A 7 -20.02 7.50 -14.66
N LYS A 8 -19.60 8.68 -14.19
CA LYS A 8 -18.84 9.64 -14.99
C LYS A 8 -17.66 8.86 -15.60
N LYS A 9 -17.61 8.79 -16.94
CA LYS A 9 -16.56 8.04 -17.64
C LYS A 9 -15.22 8.66 -17.25
N THR A 10 -14.40 7.93 -16.48
CA THR A 10 -13.04 8.35 -16.14
C THR A 10 -12.31 8.61 -17.45
N THR A 11 -11.95 9.87 -17.66
CA THR A 11 -11.41 10.33 -18.94
C THR A 11 -9.89 10.25 -18.90
N SER A 12 -9.36 9.04 -18.64
CA SER A 12 -7.91 8.81 -18.71
C SER A 12 -7.45 8.95 -20.14
N SER A 13 -6.39 9.73 -20.36
CA SER A 13 -5.80 9.87 -21.68
C SER A 13 -5.04 8.59 -22.09
N LYS A 14 -4.64 8.50 -23.36
CA LYS A 14 -3.77 7.41 -23.81
C LYS A 14 -2.45 7.40 -23.04
N GLU A 15 -1.92 8.57 -22.76
CA GLU A 15 -0.68 8.78 -22.00
C GLU A 15 -0.83 8.28 -20.56
N ASP A 16 -1.96 8.57 -19.91
CA ASP A 16 -2.27 8.06 -18.57
C ASP A 16 -2.31 6.52 -18.56
N LEU A 17 -3.02 5.91 -19.51
CA LEU A 17 -3.12 4.46 -19.61
C LEU A 17 -1.75 3.79 -19.84
N LEU A 18 -0.90 4.40 -20.67
CA LEU A 18 0.47 3.94 -20.88
C LEU A 18 1.33 4.10 -19.62
N LYS A 19 1.13 5.16 -18.84
CA LYS A 19 1.79 5.36 -17.55
C LYS A 19 1.39 4.25 -16.57
N PHE A 20 0.10 4.03 -16.36
CA PHE A 20 -0.40 2.99 -15.46
C PHE A 20 0.08 1.61 -15.87
N TYR A 21 0.08 1.32 -17.18
CA TYR A 21 0.62 0.06 -17.68
C TYR A 21 2.10 -0.13 -17.34
N ARG A 22 2.93 0.90 -17.49
CA ARG A 22 4.35 0.85 -17.13
C ARG A 22 4.56 0.66 -15.63
N GLU A 23 3.75 1.31 -14.79
CA GLU A 23 3.80 1.14 -13.34
C GLU A 23 3.42 -0.28 -12.92
N MET A 24 2.33 -0.83 -13.46
CA MET A 24 1.94 -2.22 -13.22
C MET A 24 3.02 -3.20 -13.69
N LEU A 25 3.63 -2.95 -14.85
CA LEU A 25 4.70 -3.80 -15.37
C LEU A 25 5.97 -3.73 -14.50
N LEU A 26 6.30 -2.54 -13.99
CA LEU A 26 7.41 -2.38 -13.04
C LEU A 26 7.18 -3.22 -11.79
N ILE A 27 5.98 -3.13 -11.18
CA ILE A 27 5.62 -3.94 -10.02
C ILE A 27 5.75 -5.42 -10.36
N ARG A 28 5.14 -5.88 -11.46
CA ARG A 28 5.22 -7.29 -11.88
C ARG A 28 6.66 -7.79 -12.00
N ARG A 29 7.53 -7.04 -12.68
CA ARG A 29 8.94 -7.44 -12.87
C ARG A 29 9.74 -7.39 -11.58
N PHE A 30 9.48 -6.40 -10.73
CA PHE A 30 10.10 -6.30 -9.42
C PHE A 30 9.75 -7.51 -8.54
N GLU A 31 8.46 -7.86 -8.49
CA GLU A 31 7.92 -8.97 -7.70
C GLU A 31 8.40 -10.33 -8.21
N GLU A 32 8.45 -10.54 -9.53
CA GLU A 32 9.06 -11.73 -10.14
C GLU A 32 10.52 -11.90 -9.70
N LYS A 33 11.28 -10.80 -9.66
CA LYS A 33 12.67 -10.83 -9.21
C LYS A 33 12.78 -11.09 -7.70
N ALA A 34 11.92 -10.47 -6.90
CA ALA A 34 11.84 -10.72 -5.46
C ALA A 34 11.53 -12.20 -5.19
N GLY A 35 10.56 -12.78 -5.90
CA GLY A 35 10.23 -14.21 -5.83
C GLY A 35 11.42 -15.11 -6.19
N GLN A 36 12.18 -14.76 -7.23
CA GLN A 36 13.41 -15.50 -7.58
C GLN A 36 14.45 -15.45 -6.46
N LEU A 37 14.73 -14.26 -5.92
CA LEU A 37 15.72 -14.07 -4.85
C LEU A 37 15.29 -14.77 -3.56
N TYR A 38 13.99 -14.77 -3.26
CA TYR A 38 13.43 -15.52 -2.15
C TYR A 38 13.62 -17.03 -2.32
N GLY A 39 13.34 -17.57 -3.52
CA GLY A 39 13.61 -18.98 -3.84
C GLY A 39 15.09 -19.37 -3.76
N MET A 40 16.00 -18.40 -3.91
CA MET A 40 17.44 -18.57 -3.71
C MET A 40 17.89 -18.41 -2.24
N GLY A 41 16.97 -18.12 -1.31
CA GLY A 41 17.28 -17.87 0.09
C GLY A 41 17.95 -16.53 0.38
N LEU A 42 17.89 -15.57 -0.55
CA LEU A 42 18.52 -14.24 -0.42
C LEU A 42 17.62 -13.20 0.26
N ILE A 43 16.35 -13.54 0.49
CA ILE A 43 15.38 -12.73 1.24
C ILE A 43 15.03 -13.55 2.49
N GLY A 44 15.24 -12.97 3.67
CA GLY A 44 14.93 -13.60 4.95
C GLY A 44 13.47 -13.43 5.36
N GLY A 45 12.96 -14.35 6.19
CA GLY A 45 11.56 -14.33 6.64
C GLY A 45 10.59 -14.79 5.54
N PHE A 46 9.35 -14.30 5.58
CA PHE A 46 8.35 -14.60 4.56
C PHE A 46 8.28 -13.51 3.50
N CYS A 47 8.42 -13.89 2.23
CA CYS A 47 8.27 -12.98 1.10
C CYS A 47 6.84 -13.02 0.54
N HIS A 48 6.10 -11.92 0.68
CA HIS A 48 4.70 -11.82 0.30
C HIS A 48 4.53 -10.98 -0.96
N LEU A 49 4.40 -11.66 -2.10
CA LEU A 49 4.35 -10.99 -3.40
C LEU A 49 3.01 -10.28 -3.66
N TYR A 50 3.04 -9.17 -4.39
CA TYR A 50 1.86 -8.41 -4.83
C TYR A 50 1.36 -8.79 -6.24
N ILE A 51 1.87 -9.89 -6.80
CA ILE A 51 1.52 -10.41 -8.12
C ILE A 51 0.00 -10.60 -8.25
N GLY A 52 -0.58 -9.97 -9.28
CA GLY A 52 -2.00 -10.07 -9.64
C GLY A 52 -2.88 -8.97 -9.07
N GLN A 53 -2.33 -8.07 -8.26
CA GLN A 53 -3.06 -6.96 -7.63
C GLN A 53 -2.55 -5.58 -8.07
N GLU A 54 -1.64 -5.52 -9.05
CA GLU A 54 -0.92 -4.30 -9.44
C GLU A 54 -1.86 -3.15 -9.82
N ALA A 55 -2.96 -3.47 -10.51
CA ALA A 55 -3.95 -2.49 -10.93
C ALA A 55 -4.66 -1.79 -9.74
N VAL A 56 -4.78 -2.47 -8.59
CA VAL A 56 -5.44 -1.92 -7.40
C VAL A 56 -4.65 -0.71 -6.89
N VAL A 57 -3.36 -0.91 -6.69
CA VAL A 57 -2.51 0.14 -6.11
C VAL A 57 -2.17 1.23 -7.10
N VAL A 58 -1.93 0.89 -8.37
CA VAL A 58 -1.72 1.89 -9.44
C VAL A 58 -2.96 2.77 -9.62
N GLY A 59 -4.16 2.17 -9.59
CA GLY A 59 -5.41 2.91 -9.72
C GLY A 59 -5.67 3.88 -8.56
N LEU A 60 -5.40 3.45 -7.32
CA LEU A 60 -5.55 4.33 -6.15
C LEU A 60 -4.50 5.42 -6.10
N GLU A 61 -3.25 5.10 -6.44
CA GLU A 61 -2.18 6.09 -6.46
C GLU A 61 -2.39 7.15 -7.56
N ALA A 62 -3.03 6.79 -8.68
CA ALA A 62 -3.35 7.71 -9.76
C ALA A 62 -4.26 8.88 -9.36
N VAL A 63 -5.02 8.74 -8.27
CA VAL A 63 -5.92 9.78 -7.75
C VAL A 63 -5.47 10.34 -6.40
N ALA A 64 -4.38 9.81 -5.86
CA ALA A 64 -3.86 10.28 -4.59
C ALA A 64 -3.11 11.61 -4.76
N ARG A 65 -3.07 12.40 -3.68
CA ARG A 65 -2.37 13.68 -3.65
C ARG A 65 -1.22 13.67 -2.65
N GLU A 66 -0.40 14.71 -2.73
CA GLU A 66 0.67 14.92 -1.76
C GLU A 66 0.07 15.09 -0.35
N GLY A 67 0.68 14.45 0.65
CA GLY A 67 0.21 14.45 2.03
C GLY A 67 -0.76 13.33 2.39
N ASP A 68 -1.41 12.68 1.41
CA ASP A 68 -2.22 11.50 1.68
C ASP A 68 -1.36 10.38 2.26
N LYS A 69 -1.96 9.53 3.09
CA LYS A 69 -1.25 8.45 3.77
C LYS A 69 -1.66 7.09 3.23
N ARG A 70 -0.74 6.13 3.26
CA ARG A 70 -1.01 4.74 2.87
C ARG A 70 -0.65 3.83 4.03
N ILE A 71 -1.53 2.89 4.33
CA ILE A 71 -1.30 1.86 5.33
C ILE A 71 -1.86 0.54 4.84
N THR A 72 -1.04 -0.51 4.88
CA THR A 72 -1.35 -1.81 4.28
C THR A 72 -0.82 -2.95 5.14
N SER A 73 -1.21 -4.18 4.79
CA SER A 73 -0.68 -5.41 5.37
C SER A 73 0.71 -5.74 4.80
N TYR A 74 1.12 -7.00 4.96
CA TYR A 74 2.42 -7.53 4.54
C TYR A 74 2.65 -7.67 3.03
N ARG A 75 1.69 -7.31 2.15
CA ARG A 75 1.91 -7.28 0.68
C ARG A 75 2.15 -5.85 0.21
N ASP A 76 3.26 -5.27 0.61
CA ASP A 76 3.49 -3.82 0.59
C ASP A 76 4.48 -3.33 -0.48
N HIS A 77 5.22 -4.21 -1.15
CA HIS A 77 6.32 -3.78 -2.05
C HIS A 77 5.79 -2.98 -3.23
N GLY A 78 4.77 -3.53 -3.91
CA GLY A 78 4.07 -2.84 -5.00
C GLY A 78 3.54 -1.45 -4.61
N HIS A 79 3.10 -1.28 -3.36
CA HIS A 79 2.62 0.01 -2.87
C HIS A 79 3.75 1.03 -2.69
N MET A 80 4.91 0.61 -2.20
CA MET A 80 6.05 1.53 -2.10
C MET A 80 6.51 2.01 -3.47
N LEU A 81 6.51 1.11 -4.46
CA LEU A 81 6.91 1.44 -5.83
C LEU A 81 5.98 2.52 -6.42
N THR A 82 4.67 2.40 -6.23
CA THR A 82 3.73 3.42 -6.72
C THR A 82 3.82 4.72 -5.93
N CYS A 83 4.15 4.70 -4.64
CA CYS A 83 4.43 5.90 -3.84
C CYS A 83 5.72 6.64 -4.26
N GLY A 84 6.37 6.23 -5.36
CA GLY A 84 7.55 6.87 -5.92
C GLY A 84 8.83 6.59 -5.14
N MET A 85 8.88 5.45 -4.44
CA MET A 85 10.10 4.99 -3.78
C MET A 85 11.03 4.35 -4.80
N ASP A 86 12.35 4.58 -4.68
CA ASP A 86 13.34 3.96 -5.55
C ASP A 86 13.27 2.42 -5.38
N PRO A 87 13.03 1.65 -6.47
CA PRO A 87 13.02 0.19 -6.44
C PRO A 87 14.31 -0.40 -5.85
N LYS A 88 15.46 0.26 -6.01
CA LYS A 88 16.73 -0.20 -5.42
C LYS A 88 16.66 -0.23 -3.89
N GLY A 89 16.08 0.80 -3.28
CA GLY A 89 15.88 0.86 -1.83
C GLY A 89 14.89 -0.20 -1.33
N VAL A 90 13.84 -0.48 -2.12
CA VAL A 90 12.87 -1.54 -1.77
C VAL A 90 13.56 -2.91 -1.83
N MET A 91 14.33 -3.18 -2.87
CA MET A 91 15.08 -4.42 -3.00
C MET A 91 16.19 -4.57 -1.95
N ALA A 92 16.84 -3.46 -1.57
CA ALA A 92 17.80 -3.44 -0.48
C ALA A 92 17.13 -3.82 0.85
N GLU A 93 15.94 -3.31 1.13
CA GLU A 93 15.17 -3.69 2.32
C GLU A 93 14.81 -5.18 2.31
N LEU A 94 14.30 -5.69 1.18
CA LEU A 94 13.97 -7.12 1.00
C LEU A 94 15.16 -8.03 1.26
N THR A 95 16.34 -7.64 0.80
CA THR A 95 17.57 -8.43 0.92
C THR A 95 18.35 -8.13 2.21
N GLY A 96 17.74 -7.44 3.18
CA GLY A 96 18.32 -7.19 4.51
C GLY A 96 19.51 -6.25 4.50
N ARG A 97 19.62 -5.36 3.51
CA ARG A 97 20.75 -4.45 3.34
C ARG A 97 20.52 -3.12 4.05
N ARG A 98 21.61 -2.51 4.51
CA ARG A 98 21.61 -1.27 5.31
C ARG A 98 21.01 -0.06 4.57
N ASP A 99 21.06 -0.05 3.24
CA ASP A 99 20.48 0.96 2.35
C ASP A 99 18.97 0.79 2.14
N GLY A 100 18.35 -0.26 2.71
CA GLY A 100 16.90 -0.38 2.77
C GLY A 100 16.25 0.73 3.61
N TYR A 101 14.97 1.00 3.35
CA TYR A 101 14.22 2.09 3.99
C TYR A 101 14.07 1.96 5.51
N SER A 102 14.12 0.74 6.03
CA SER A 102 14.16 0.39 7.45
C SER A 102 15.52 -0.18 7.86
N LYS A 103 16.58 0.14 7.09
CA LYS A 103 17.95 -0.36 7.25
C LYS A 103 18.07 -1.88 7.15
N GLY A 104 17.21 -2.52 6.35
CA GLY A 104 17.19 -3.97 6.13
C GLY A 104 16.60 -4.76 7.29
N LYS A 105 15.97 -4.09 8.26
CA LYS A 105 15.38 -4.74 9.45
C LYS A 105 13.91 -5.08 9.29
N GLY A 106 13.21 -4.37 8.41
CA GLY A 106 11.79 -4.58 8.16
C GLY A 106 11.55 -5.74 7.18
N GLY A 107 12.48 -5.94 6.24
CA GLY A 107 12.38 -7.02 5.26
C GLY A 107 11.11 -6.94 4.43
N SER A 108 10.57 -8.10 4.06
CA SER A 108 9.40 -8.19 3.17
C SER A 108 8.06 -7.83 3.82
N MET A 109 7.96 -7.74 5.14
CA MET A 109 6.65 -7.59 5.80
C MET A 109 6.50 -6.30 6.60
N HIS A 110 7.55 -5.48 6.73
CA HIS A 110 7.56 -4.29 7.59
C HIS A 110 8.21 -3.09 6.88
N MET A 111 7.71 -2.78 5.68
CA MET A 111 8.23 -1.66 4.93
C MET A 111 7.61 -0.34 5.35
N PHE A 112 8.44 0.67 5.61
CA PHE A 112 8.00 1.93 6.20
C PHE A 112 8.72 3.13 5.58
N SER A 113 8.00 4.24 5.39
CA SER A 113 8.59 5.52 5.01
C SER A 113 7.79 6.68 5.57
N ARG A 114 8.38 7.40 6.52
CA ARG A 114 7.80 8.63 7.03
C ARG A 114 7.73 9.71 5.95
N ASP A 115 8.79 9.85 5.15
CA ASP A 115 8.91 10.90 4.14
C ASP A 115 7.86 10.78 3.03
N LYS A 116 7.44 9.54 2.72
CA LYS A 116 6.40 9.24 1.73
C LYS A 116 5.02 8.99 2.35
N ASN A 117 4.85 9.23 3.65
CA ASN A 117 3.62 8.93 4.38
C ASN A 117 3.13 7.48 4.16
N PHE A 118 4.07 6.54 4.12
CA PHE A 118 3.84 5.12 3.91
C PHE A 118 4.05 4.35 5.22
N PHE A 119 2.95 3.85 5.77
CA PHE A 119 2.85 3.12 7.04
C PHE A 119 2.50 1.65 6.79
N GLY A 120 3.05 1.07 5.73
CA GLY A 120 2.79 -0.30 5.32
C GLY A 120 3.53 -1.34 6.14
N GLY A 121 3.28 -2.61 5.81
CA GLY A 121 4.01 -3.71 6.40
C GLY A 121 3.52 -4.10 7.80
N ASN A 122 2.24 -4.46 7.89
CA ASN A 122 1.69 -5.06 9.08
C ASN A 122 1.60 -6.58 8.93
N GLY A 123 2.41 -7.30 9.73
CA GLY A 123 2.37 -8.77 9.81
C GLY A 123 1.15 -9.29 10.56
N ILE A 124 0.52 -8.48 11.42
CA ILE A 124 -0.71 -8.85 12.13
C ILE A 124 -1.91 -8.55 11.24
N VAL A 125 -2.64 -9.60 10.88
CA VAL A 125 -3.82 -9.52 10.01
C VAL A 125 -4.88 -8.59 10.63
N GLY A 126 -5.23 -7.52 9.91
CA GLY A 126 -6.27 -6.56 10.30
C GLY A 126 -5.80 -5.41 11.19
N ALA A 127 -4.58 -5.48 11.75
CA ALA A 127 -4.07 -4.46 12.67
C ALA A 127 -3.85 -3.09 12.01
N GLN A 128 -3.61 -3.09 10.70
CA GLN A 128 -3.41 -1.87 9.92
C GLN A 128 -4.67 -1.01 9.80
N VAL A 129 -5.86 -1.60 9.99
CA VAL A 129 -7.14 -0.91 9.82
C VAL A 129 -7.40 0.14 10.92
N PRO A 130 -7.37 -0.21 12.23
CA PRO A 130 -7.53 0.79 13.29
C PRO A 130 -6.43 1.86 13.28
N ILE A 131 -5.20 1.47 12.91
CA ILE A 131 -4.10 2.44 12.75
C ILE A 131 -4.42 3.40 11.60
N GLY A 132 -4.94 2.90 10.47
CA GLY A 132 -5.38 3.74 9.35
C GLY A 132 -6.50 4.71 9.71
N THR A 133 -7.49 4.25 10.49
CA THR A 133 -8.54 5.12 11.04
C THR A 133 -7.93 6.22 11.91
N GLY A 134 -6.96 5.89 12.76
CA GLY A 134 -6.24 6.88 13.59
C GLY A 134 -5.41 7.88 12.77
N LEU A 135 -4.78 7.43 11.68
CA LEU A 135 -4.04 8.29 10.75
C LEU A 135 -4.96 9.30 10.07
N ALA A 136 -6.14 8.87 9.60
CA ALA A 136 -7.16 9.74 9.02
C ALA A 136 -7.72 10.72 10.06
N PHE A 137 -8.03 10.24 11.26
CA PHE A 137 -8.47 11.10 12.37
C PHE A 137 -7.43 12.17 12.71
N SER A 138 -6.14 11.84 12.62
CA SER A 138 -5.06 12.81 12.88
C SER A 138 -5.00 13.95 11.85
N ASP A 139 -5.47 13.72 10.62
CA ASP A 139 -5.57 14.77 9.60
C ASP A 139 -6.73 15.70 9.89
N LYS A 140 -7.89 15.11 10.19
CA LYS A 140 -9.08 15.85 10.66
C LYS A 140 -8.76 16.70 11.89
N TYR A 141 -8.12 16.12 12.89
CA TYR A 141 -7.77 16.81 14.14
C TYR A 141 -6.84 18.01 13.91
N ARG A 142 -5.99 17.94 12.88
CA ARG A 142 -5.07 19.02 12.49
C ARG A 142 -5.70 20.03 11.52
N GLY A 143 -6.96 19.84 11.12
CA GLY A 143 -7.64 20.68 10.15
C GLY A 143 -7.04 20.63 8.74
N ASN A 144 -6.36 19.54 8.40
CA ASN A 144 -5.93 19.31 7.02
C ASN A 144 -6.93 18.37 6.32
N ASP A 145 -6.92 18.39 4.99
CA ASP A 145 -7.92 17.72 4.17
C ASP A 145 -7.42 16.37 3.61
N ASN A 146 -6.29 15.85 4.11
CA ASN A 146 -5.65 14.66 3.54
C ASN A 146 -6.44 13.38 3.86
N VAL A 147 -6.34 12.39 2.98
CA VAL A 147 -6.99 11.10 3.17
C VAL A 147 -5.97 10.00 3.51
N THR A 148 -6.43 8.96 4.19
CA THR A 148 -5.63 7.75 4.44
C THR A 148 -6.22 6.56 3.69
N PHE A 149 -5.45 6.01 2.74
CA PHE A 149 -5.77 4.77 2.08
C PHE A 149 -5.39 3.58 2.97
N THR A 150 -6.42 2.90 3.47
CA THR A 150 -6.29 1.75 4.37
C THR A 150 -6.60 0.47 3.62
N TYR A 151 -5.56 -0.33 3.37
CA TYR A 151 -5.66 -1.56 2.60
C TYR A 151 -5.75 -2.79 3.52
N PHE A 152 -6.66 -3.70 3.20
CA PHE A 152 -6.78 -4.98 3.89
C PHE A 152 -7.36 -6.03 2.95
N GLY A 153 -7.01 -7.30 3.21
CA GLY A 153 -7.56 -8.43 2.46
C GLY A 153 -8.91 -8.88 3.01
N ASP A 154 -9.63 -9.64 2.21
CA ASP A 154 -10.88 -10.32 2.56
C ASP A 154 -10.75 -11.18 3.83
N GLY A 155 -9.64 -11.92 3.98
CA GLY A 155 -9.37 -12.67 5.21
C GLY A 155 -9.22 -11.78 6.45
N ALA A 156 -8.71 -10.56 6.29
CA ALA A 156 -8.61 -9.58 7.36
C ALA A 156 -9.97 -8.97 7.74
N ALA A 157 -10.92 -8.94 6.80
CA ALA A 157 -12.26 -8.39 7.04
C ALA A 157 -13.03 -9.13 8.15
N ASN A 158 -12.62 -10.34 8.51
CA ASN A 158 -13.22 -11.11 9.61
C ASN A 158 -12.67 -10.76 11.00
N GLN A 159 -11.71 -9.84 11.10
CA GLN A 159 -11.13 -9.42 12.38
C GLN A 159 -12.02 -8.39 13.06
N GLY A 160 -12.27 -8.54 14.37
CA GLY A 160 -13.15 -7.64 15.14
C GLY A 160 -12.73 -6.16 15.06
N GLN A 161 -11.42 -5.90 15.16
CA GLN A 161 -10.84 -4.56 15.07
C GLN A 161 -11.16 -3.83 13.76
N VAL A 162 -11.46 -4.54 12.66
CA VAL A 162 -11.86 -3.94 11.39
C VAL A 162 -13.26 -3.34 11.50
N TYR A 163 -14.21 -4.07 12.07
CA TYR A 163 -15.58 -3.57 12.29
C TYR A 163 -15.63 -2.44 13.31
N GLU A 164 -14.85 -2.56 14.40
CA GLU A 164 -14.68 -1.47 15.36
C GLU A 164 -14.18 -0.20 14.66
N SER A 165 -13.19 -0.34 13.77
CA SER A 165 -12.64 0.78 13.00
C SER A 165 -13.67 1.43 12.07
N PHE A 166 -14.57 0.67 11.46
CA PHE A 166 -15.67 1.23 10.65
C PHE A 166 -16.64 2.04 11.49
N ASN A 167 -17.00 1.55 12.67
CA ASN A 167 -17.85 2.30 13.60
C ASN A 167 -17.19 3.61 14.03
N MET A 168 -15.90 3.57 14.37
CA MET A 168 -15.17 4.78 14.74
C MET A 168 -15.03 5.75 13.56
N ALA A 169 -14.77 5.28 12.35
CA ALA A 169 -14.70 6.14 11.16
C ALA A 169 -16.02 6.84 10.85
N GLU A 170 -17.16 6.16 11.06
CA GLU A 170 -18.49 6.75 10.89
C GLU A 170 -18.76 7.85 11.93
N LEU A 171 -18.45 7.58 13.20
CA LEU A 171 -18.65 8.53 14.29
C LEU A 171 -17.71 9.74 14.20
N TRP A 172 -16.47 9.50 13.78
CA TRP A 172 -15.45 10.54 13.74
C TRP A 172 -15.53 11.41 12.50
N GLN A 173 -16.21 10.99 11.42
CA GLN A 173 -16.31 11.70 10.13
C GLN A 173 -14.95 12.21 9.64
#